data_AF-A0A7X4YI67-F1
#
_entry.id   AF-A0A7X4YI67-F1
#
_cell.length_a   1.000
_cell.length_b   1.000
_cell.length_c   1.000
_cell.angle_alpha   90.00
_cell.angle_beta   90.00
_cell.angle_gamma   90.00
#
_symmetry.space_group_name_H-M   'P 1'
#
loop_
_entity.id
_entity.type
_entity.pdbx_description
1 polymer ?
#
loop_
_entity_poly.entity_id
_entity_poly.type
_entity_poly.pdbx_seq_one_letter_code
_entity_poly.pdbx_strand_id
1 'polypeptide(L)'
;MSLDSYIAQRFGSRNLQFYHAENLENFRTYCAAGKLLCRGELMNRNPNGFTVFYSDDRDRSLGVLGRAFGNLHDFGSLFQRARKTIPNVYGPIQLIFAPAVFSSMRDICVTPKSIVNLNQDWKQQAFLSEEKIEELLRVDGSHNQINPAFSFCELSCGNNSISLEFLKCVRVEPLRVSGWSLQEIVENELRTYGIHVPVETRSYTRVENRIALQQLVEFCEGLSIPHSREALPLPVNSLPATFQALELPKKKRLVLWCRYFTHGTIKPLRHDAKWEPNEGEDYTVCELCAPGDERPPSKVSYSFIRGGQWGELALGEGHCDWCGGVSVRCESCGIVHPVSDAQYDVPIECDGGCDLRFTVRQEEDGLVHVELMLSIEDEKMLYGYEDEDESPYWCEDEDESPY
;
A
#
# COMPACT_ATOMS: atom_id res chain seq x y z
N MET A 1 -12.49 18.75 -33.47
CA MET A 1 -12.60 18.12 -32.13
C MET A 1 -12.03 19.11 -31.11
N SER A 2 -12.57 19.22 -29.89
CA SER A 2 -11.92 20.07 -28.87
C SER A 2 -10.62 19.42 -28.41
N LEU A 3 -9.65 20.20 -27.91
CA LEU A 3 -8.41 19.66 -27.37
C LEU A 3 -8.68 18.68 -26.21
N ASP A 4 -9.65 18.97 -25.33
CA ASP A 4 -10.09 18.04 -24.29
C ASP A 4 -10.52 16.68 -24.85
N SER A 5 -11.34 16.70 -25.91
CA SER A 5 -11.83 15.47 -26.55
C SER A 5 -10.70 14.70 -27.23
N TYR A 6 -9.73 15.43 -27.82
CA TYR A 6 -8.51 14.85 -28.37
C TYR A 6 -7.70 14.16 -27.27
N ILE A 7 -7.40 14.87 -26.17
CA ILE A 7 -6.64 14.33 -25.04
C ILE A 7 -7.33 13.08 -24.48
N ALA A 8 -8.64 13.14 -24.23
CA ALA A 8 -9.39 12.00 -23.71
C ALA A 8 -9.33 10.79 -24.65
N GLN A 9 -9.49 10.99 -25.96
CA GLN A 9 -9.39 9.93 -26.96
C GLN A 9 -7.99 9.32 -26.99
N ARG A 10 -6.94 10.15 -27.05
CA ARG A 10 -5.56 9.69 -27.14
C ARG A 10 -5.13 8.97 -25.88
N PHE A 11 -5.43 9.52 -24.70
CA PHE A 11 -5.10 8.90 -23.42
C PHE A 11 -5.86 7.60 -23.20
N GLY A 12 -7.15 7.57 -23.57
CA GLY A 12 -7.95 6.35 -23.60
C GLY A 12 -7.35 5.27 -24.49
N SER A 13 -6.97 5.61 -25.73
CA SER A 13 -6.36 4.67 -26.69
C SER A 13 -5.01 4.10 -26.26
N ARG A 14 -4.29 4.83 -25.40
CA ARG A 14 -3.01 4.40 -24.80
C ARG A 14 -3.17 3.72 -23.44
N ASN A 15 -4.41 3.54 -22.98
CA ASN A 15 -4.73 3.00 -21.67
C ASN A 15 -4.02 3.77 -20.53
N LEU A 16 -3.88 5.10 -20.69
CA LEU A 16 -3.26 5.93 -19.66
C LEU A 16 -4.15 5.99 -18.42
N GLN A 17 -3.51 5.93 -17.25
CA GLN A 17 -4.18 6.08 -15.97
C GLN A 17 -3.96 7.48 -15.42
N PHE A 18 -4.89 7.93 -14.58
CA PHE A 18 -4.76 9.17 -13.83
C PHE A 18 -4.52 8.83 -12.36
N TYR A 19 -3.40 9.32 -11.82
CA TYR A 19 -2.94 9.01 -10.47
C TYR A 19 -3.08 10.23 -9.57
N HIS A 20 -3.64 10.04 -8.38
CA HIS A 20 -3.72 11.07 -7.35
C HIS A 20 -3.30 10.49 -6.01
N ALA A 21 -2.25 11.04 -5.38
CA ALA A 21 -1.76 10.58 -4.09
C ALA A 21 -2.14 11.55 -2.97
N GLU A 22 -2.49 11.01 -1.81
CA GLU A 22 -3.10 11.79 -0.73
C GLU A 22 -2.96 11.08 0.64
N ASN A 23 -3.23 11.81 1.72
CA ASN A 23 -3.33 11.31 3.09
C ASN A 23 -4.74 10.79 3.45
N LEU A 24 -4.86 10.08 4.57
CA LEU A 24 -6.11 9.44 5.02
C LEU A 24 -7.26 10.43 5.24
N GLU A 25 -7.00 11.59 5.85
CA GLU A 25 -8.02 12.59 6.16
C GLU A 25 -8.70 13.13 4.90
N ASN A 26 -7.89 13.47 3.90
CA ASN A 26 -8.40 13.93 2.60
C ASN A 26 -9.07 12.77 1.84
N PHE A 27 -8.53 11.54 1.93
CA PHE A 27 -9.15 10.35 1.35
C PHE A 27 -10.55 10.07 1.92
N ARG A 28 -10.74 10.17 3.24
CA ARG A 28 -12.05 10.08 3.91
C ARG A 28 -13.03 11.12 3.36
N THR A 29 -12.55 12.34 3.18
CA THR A 29 -13.35 13.43 2.60
C THR A 29 -13.78 13.10 1.16
N TYR A 30 -12.91 12.47 0.35
CA TYR A 30 -13.26 12.00 -0.99
C TYR A 30 -14.31 10.88 -0.97
N CYS A 31 -14.16 9.90 -0.07
CA CYS A 31 -15.11 8.80 0.08
C CYS A 31 -16.50 9.32 0.47
N ALA A 32 -16.56 10.19 1.48
CA ALA A 32 -17.80 10.85 1.90
C ALA A 32 -18.46 11.67 0.78
N ALA A 33 -17.67 12.25 -0.13
CA ALA A 33 -18.18 13.01 -1.27
C ALA A 33 -18.51 12.13 -2.49
N GLY A 34 -18.09 10.87 -2.52
CA GLY A 34 -18.10 10.00 -3.71
C GLY A 34 -17.26 10.56 -4.88
N LYS A 35 -16.35 11.50 -4.61
CA LYS A 35 -15.60 12.25 -5.63
C LYS A 35 -14.21 12.64 -5.14
N LEU A 36 -13.23 12.59 -6.03
CA LEU A 36 -11.96 13.30 -5.85
C LEU A 36 -12.22 14.81 -6.00
N LEU A 37 -11.96 15.57 -4.94
CA LEU A 37 -12.27 17.00 -4.89
C LEU A 37 -11.05 17.84 -5.24
N CYS A 38 -11.27 19.02 -5.84
CA CYS A 38 -10.22 20.02 -5.95
C CYS A 38 -9.84 20.56 -4.56
N ARG A 39 -8.67 21.22 -4.50
CA ARG A 39 -8.12 21.70 -3.23
C ARG A 39 -9.06 22.69 -2.52
N GLY A 40 -9.71 23.58 -3.26
CA GLY A 40 -10.68 24.53 -2.70
C GLY A 40 -11.90 23.84 -2.07
N GLU A 41 -12.43 22.81 -2.71
CA GLU A 41 -13.56 22.03 -2.18
C GLU A 41 -13.17 21.24 -0.93
N LEU A 42 -11.97 20.65 -0.89
CA LEU A 42 -11.43 20.01 0.32
C LEU A 42 -11.38 20.98 1.51
N MET A 43 -10.83 22.17 1.29
CA MET A 43 -10.74 23.21 2.32
C MET A 43 -12.12 23.61 2.86
N ASN A 44 -13.11 23.70 1.98
CA ASN A 44 -14.47 24.10 2.34
C ASN A 44 -15.20 23.00 3.13
N ARG A 45 -15.02 21.73 2.75
CA ARG A 45 -15.72 20.60 3.38
C ARG A 45 -15.09 20.16 4.68
N ASN A 46 -13.77 20.30 4.79
CA ASN A 46 -13.04 19.90 5.99
C ASN A 46 -12.20 21.06 6.55
N PRO A 47 -12.83 22.19 6.94
CA PRO A 47 -12.10 23.36 7.42
C PRO A 47 -11.31 23.07 8.69
N ASN A 48 -11.65 21.99 9.41
CA ASN A 48 -11.07 21.64 10.70
C ASN A 48 -10.11 20.43 10.72
N GLY A 49 -10.16 19.57 9.70
CA GLY A 49 -9.31 18.40 9.56
C GLY A 49 -8.32 18.51 8.39
N PHE A 50 -8.51 19.44 7.46
CA PHE A 50 -7.64 19.59 6.29
C PHE A 50 -6.14 19.75 6.62
N THR A 51 -5.32 18.93 5.96
CA THR A 51 -3.86 18.99 6.05
C THR A 51 -3.32 20.07 5.12
N VAL A 52 -2.76 21.15 5.67
CA VAL A 52 -2.17 22.25 4.89
C VAL A 52 -0.90 21.80 4.17
N PHE A 53 -0.89 21.97 2.84
CA PHE A 53 0.25 21.65 1.99
C PHE A 53 1.11 22.88 1.72
N TYR A 54 2.38 22.65 1.37
CA TYR A 54 3.35 23.71 1.13
C TYR A 54 2.97 24.57 -0.09
N SER A 55 2.13 24.03 -0.98
CA SER A 55 1.69 24.70 -2.19
C SER A 55 0.44 25.55 -2.00
N ASP A 56 -0.34 25.40 -0.91
CA ASP A 56 -1.70 25.96 -0.80
C ASP A 56 -1.74 27.48 -1.02
N ASP A 57 -0.80 28.24 -0.43
CA ASP A 57 -0.72 29.69 -0.62
C ASP A 57 -0.39 30.06 -2.06
N ARG A 58 0.47 29.26 -2.71
CA ARG A 58 0.84 29.48 -4.11
C ARG A 58 -0.31 29.11 -5.03
N ASP A 59 -0.97 27.98 -4.80
CA ASP A 59 -2.13 27.53 -5.57
C ASP A 59 -3.27 28.54 -5.49
N ARG A 60 -3.46 29.17 -4.32
CA ARG A 60 -4.35 30.32 -4.13
C ARG A 60 -3.94 31.50 -4.99
N SER A 61 -2.67 31.91 -4.94
CA SER A 61 -2.16 33.05 -5.70
C SER A 61 -2.22 32.85 -7.22
N LEU A 62 -2.16 31.59 -7.68
CA LEU A 62 -2.24 31.22 -9.09
C LEU A 62 -3.68 31.01 -9.56
N GLY A 63 -4.66 31.05 -8.64
CA GLY A 63 -6.08 30.85 -8.95
C GLY A 63 -6.41 29.43 -9.37
N VAL A 64 -5.67 28.42 -8.89
CA VAL A 64 -5.83 27.02 -9.30
C VAL A 64 -6.47 26.12 -8.26
N LEU A 65 -6.86 26.65 -7.09
CA LEU A 65 -7.55 25.88 -6.05
C LEU A 65 -8.84 25.19 -6.54
N GLY A 66 -9.51 25.75 -7.56
CA GLY A 66 -10.70 25.17 -8.16
C GLY A 66 -10.44 23.98 -9.10
N ARG A 67 -9.18 23.61 -9.35
CA ARG A 67 -8.82 22.53 -10.29
C ARG A 67 -8.53 21.24 -9.54
N ALA A 68 -9.02 20.11 -10.07
CA ALA A 68 -8.59 18.79 -9.60
C ALA A 68 -7.27 18.43 -10.27
N PHE A 69 -6.31 17.91 -9.48
CA PHE A 69 -4.94 17.65 -9.91
C PHE A 69 -4.58 16.17 -9.82
N GLY A 70 -3.66 15.72 -10.67
CA GLY A 70 -3.02 14.42 -10.58
C GLY A 70 -1.90 14.28 -11.61
N ASN A 71 -1.43 13.06 -11.79
CA ASN A 71 -0.29 12.76 -12.67
C ASN A 71 -0.66 11.67 -13.68
N LEU A 72 0.11 11.60 -14.76
CA LEU A 72 0.06 10.52 -15.75
C LEU A 72 1.05 9.40 -15.46
N HIS A 73 1.76 9.49 -14.33
CA HIS A 73 2.75 8.51 -13.88
C HIS A 73 2.58 8.25 -12.38
N ASP A 74 2.78 7.00 -11.96
CA ASP A 74 2.82 6.62 -10.55
C ASP A 74 4.14 7.09 -9.91
N PHE A 75 4.11 8.21 -9.18
CA PHE A 75 5.33 8.70 -8.50
C PHE A 75 5.79 7.80 -7.35
N GLY A 76 4.91 6.97 -6.78
CA GLY A 76 5.29 6.00 -5.74
C GLY A 76 6.18 4.89 -6.29
N SER A 77 6.08 4.57 -7.59
CA SER A 77 6.92 3.53 -8.20
C SER A 77 8.42 3.89 -8.22
N LEU A 78 8.75 5.18 -8.11
CA LEU A 78 10.14 5.63 -7.99
C LEU A 78 10.73 5.22 -6.63
N PHE A 79 9.96 5.34 -5.56
CA PHE A 79 10.39 4.90 -4.23
C PHE A 79 10.41 3.38 -4.11
N GLN A 80 9.45 2.70 -4.74
CA GLN A 80 9.38 1.25 -4.81
C GLN A 80 10.68 0.61 -5.35
N ARG A 81 11.23 1.16 -6.44
CA ARG A 81 12.29 0.51 -7.24
C ARG A 81 13.69 1.08 -6.97
N ALA A 82 13.80 2.39 -6.72
CA ALA A 82 15.09 3.07 -6.71
C ALA A 82 15.76 3.10 -5.33
N ARG A 83 17.09 3.20 -5.35
CA ARG A 83 17.95 3.38 -4.17
C ARG A 83 18.00 4.88 -3.84
N LYS A 84 18.02 5.26 -2.56
CA LYS A 84 18.19 6.67 -2.13
C LYS A 84 17.11 7.64 -2.66
N THR A 85 15.89 7.17 -2.86
CA THR A 85 14.72 8.00 -3.16
C THR A 85 13.90 8.23 -1.90
N ILE A 86 12.79 8.94 -2.02
CA ILE A 86 11.89 9.28 -0.93
C ILE A 86 10.47 8.83 -1.29
N PRO A 87 9.60 8.53 -0.31
CA PRO A 87 8.19 8.27 -0.57
C PRO A 87 7.51 9.44 -1.30
N ASN A 88 6.35 9.17 -1.89
CA ASN A 88 5.54 10.23 -2.48
C ASN A 88 5.11 11.22 -1.37
N VAL A 89 5.53 12.48 -1.49
CA VAL A 89 5.38 13.48 -0.42
C VAL A 89 3.93 13.70 -0.03
N TYR A 90 2.99 13.56 -0.98
CA TYR A 90 1.58 13.90 -0.78
C TYR A 90 0.82 12.93 0.13
N GLY A 91 1.25 11.67 0.18
CA GLY A 91 0.69 10.70 1.12
C GLY A 91 0.82 9.26 0.66
N PRO A 92 0.44 8.33 1.55
CA PRO A 92 0.62 6.89 1.36
C PRO A 92 -0.55 6.21 0.64
N ILE A 93 -1.62 6.95 0.29
CA ILE A 93 -2.80 6.44 -0.41
C ILE A 93 -2.80 7.01 -1.81
N GLN A 94 -2.92 6.17 -2.83
CA GLN A 94 -2.95 6.56 -4.23
C GLN A 94 -4.25 6.07 -4.89
N LEU A 95 -5.06 7.03 -5.34
CA LEU A 95 -6.23 6.77 -6.17
C LEU A 95 -5.78 6.62 -7.62
N ILE A 96 -6.19 5.52 -8.26
CA ILE A 96 -5.84 5.21 -9.64
C ILE A 96 -7.12 5.13 -10.46
N PHE A 97 -7.31 6.07 -11.36
CA PHE A 97 -8.51 6.15 -12.19
C PHE A 97 -8.30 5.44 -13.53
N ALA A 98 -9.35 4.77 -14.01
CA ALA A 98 -9.38 4.14 -15.32
C ALA A 98 -9.33 5.21 -16.44
N PRO A 99 -8.81 4.88 -17.65
CA PRO A 99 -8.67 5.85 -18.74
C PRO A 99 -9.98 6.55 -19.14
N ALA A 100 -11.13 5.91 -18.93
CA ALA A 100 -12.45 6.50 -19.18
C ALA A 100 -12.67 7.83 -18.45
N VAL A 101 -11.98 8.06 -17.32
CA VAL A 101 -12.05 9.29 -16.53
C VAL A 101 -11.80 10.55 -17.35
N PHE A 102 -10.89 10.50 -18.34
CA PHE A 102 -10.53 11.68 -19.13
C PHE A 102 -11.70 12.20 -19.97
N SER A 103 -12.64 11.33 -20.36
CA SER A 103 -13.84 11.72 -21.10
C SER A 103 -14.81 12.56 -20.26
N SER A 104 -14.73 12.45 -18.93
CA SER A 104 -15.52 13.24 -17.97
C SER A 104 -14.89 14.59 -17.61
N MET A 105 -13.61 14.79 -17.94
CA MET A 105 -12.88 16.01 -17.62
C MET A 105 -13.20 17.13 -18.63
N ARG A 106 -13.12 18.36 -18.16
CA ARG A 106 -13.26 19.60 -18.93
C ARG A 106 -12.14 20.56 -18.58
N ASP A 107 -11.76 21.39 -19.54
CA ASP A 107 -10.66 22.35 -19.41
C ASP A 107 -9.40 21.62 -18.93
N ILE A 108 -9.02 20.56 -19.66
CA ILE A 108 -7.86 19.73 -19.35
C ILE A 108 -6.60 20.54 -19.63
N CYS A 109 -5.73 20.63 -18.63
CA CYS A 109 -4.43 21.25 -18.74
C CYS A 109 -3.36 20.22 -18.37
N VAL A 110 -2.41 20.01 -19.27
CA VAL A 110 -1.22 19.20 -19.03
C VAL A 110 -0.01 20.11 -19.03
N THR A 111 0.81 20.04 -18.00
CA THR A 111 2.04 20.82 -17.87
C THR A 111 3.24 19.89 -17.70
N PRO A 112 4.45 20.28 -18.15
CA PRO A 112 5.64 19.42 -18.09
C PRO A 112 6.11 19.10 -16.66
N LYS A 113 5.68 19.91 -15.69
CA LYS A 113 5.92 19.77 -14.25
C LYS A 113 4.77 20.44 -13.50
N SER A 114 4.76 20.32 -12.17
CA SER A 114 3.73 20.93 -11.33
C SER A 114 3.57 22.44 -11.58
N ILE A 115 2.33 22.92 -11.63
CA ILE A 115 1.96 24.34 -11.80
C ILE A 115 2.69 25.23 -10.78
N VAL A 116 2.83 24.74 -9.54
CA VAL A 116 3.57 25.41 -8.44
C VAL A 116 5.03 25.71 -8.80
N ASN A 117 5.65 24.87 -9.62
CA ASN A 117 7.04 25.02 -10.09
C ASN A 117 7.14 25.86 -11.38
N LEU A 118 6.01 26.10 -12.05
CA LEU A 118 5.91 26.95 -13.23
C LEU A 118 5.52 28.40 -12.88
N ASN A 119 4.99 28.63 -11.68
CA ASN A 119 4.51 29.94 -11.23
C ASN A 119 3.55 30.55 -12.24
N GLN A 120 3.63 31.86 -12.51
CA GLN A 120 2.72 32.57 -13.41
C GLN A 120 2.79 32.12 -14.88
N ASP A 121 3.86 31.39 -15.26
CA ASP A 121 4.08 30.93 -16.64
C ASP A 121 3.38 29.60 -16.97
N TRP A 122 2.62 29.04 -16.02
CA TRP A 122 2.05 27.69 -16.18
C TRP A 122 1.12 27.56 -17.39
N LYS A 123 0.37 28.61 -17.71
CA LYS A 123 -0.53 28.62 -18.87
C LYS A 123 0.23 28.62 -20.20
N GLN A 124 1.33 29.35 -20.25
CA GLN A 124 2.20 29.46 -21.43
C GLN A 124 2.98 28.18 -21.67
N GLN A 125 3.29 27.43 -20.60
CA GLN A 125 4.01 26.16 -20.65
C GLN A 125 3.08 24.94 -20.71
N ALA A 126 1.76 25.14 -20.70
CA ALA A 126 0.79 24.07 -20.87
C ALA A 126 0.87 23.49 -22.30
N PHE A 127 0.50 22.21 -22.44
CA PHE A 127 0.42 21.55 -23.73
C PHE A 127 -0.89 21.94 -24.42
N LEU A 128 -0.84 23.05 -25.15
CA LEU A 128 -2.01 23.70 -25.76
C LEU A 128 -2.32 23.22 -27.19
N SER A 129 -1.67 22.16 -27.67
CA SER A 129 -1.86 21.65 -29.04
C SER A 129 -1.80 20.13 -29.12
N GLU A 130 -2.45 19.57 -30.14
CA GLU A 130 -2.44 18.13 -30.42
C GLU A 130 -1.00 17.61 -30.62
N GLU A 131 -0.14 18.38 -31.30
CA GLU A 131 1.26 18.00 -31.55
C GLU A 131 2.04 17.84 -30.24
N LYS A 132 1.80 18.69 -29.24
CA LYS A 132 2.44 18.59 -27.92
C LYS A 132 1.93 17.38 -27.14
N ILE A 133 0.66 17.04 -27.27
CA ILE A 133 0.11 15.81 -26.70
C ILE A 133 0.73 14.58 -27.37
N GLU A 134 0.92 14.58 -28.69
CA GLU A 134 1.63 13.48 -29.36
C GLU A 134 3.12 13.41 -29.00
N GLU A 135 3.78 14.54 -28.74
CA GLU A 135 5.15 14.56 -28.21
C GLU A 135 5.23 13.90 -26.83
N LEU A 136 4.25 14.17 -25.95
CA LEU A 136 4.10 13.51 -24.65
C LEU A 136 3.91 12.00 -24.80
N LEU A 137 3.19 11.55 -25.82
CA LEU A 137 2.88 10.14 -26.07
C LEU A 137 3.93 9.42 -26.93
N ARG A 138 4.98 10.11 -27.37
CA ARG A 138 6.06 9.54 -28.20
C ARG A 138 7.02 8.74 -27.32
N VAL A 139 6.85 7.43 -27.32
CA VAL A 139 7.66 6.50 -26.53
C VAL A 139 8.59 5.70 -27.43
N ASP A 140 9.89 5.72 -27.14
CA ASP A 140 10.90 5.00 -27.90
C ASP A 140 11.03 3.57 -27.34
N GLY A 141 10.13 2.67 -27.76
CA GLY A 141 10.23 1.22 -27.48
C GLY A 141 10.19 0.80 -26.00
N SER A 142 10.00 1.73 -25.07
CA SER A 142 9.93 1.45 -23.63
C SER A 142 8.53 0.99 -23.20
N HIS A 143 8.44 0.22 -22.11
CA HIS A 143 7.17 -0.10 -21.42
C HIS A 143 6.45 1.13 -20.82
N ASN A 144 6.97 2.34 -21.00
CA ASN A 144 6.34 3.55 -20.50
C ASN A 144 5.17 3.96 -21.39
N GLN A 145 4.11 4.46 -20.77
CA GLN A 145 2.93 4.94 -21.50
C GLN A 145 3.08 6.39 -21.98
N ILE A 146 4.01 7.15 -21.39
CA ILE A 146 4.40 8.51 -21.77
C ILE A 146 5.91 8.60 -21.97
N ASN A 147 6.34 9.60 -22.74
CA ASN A 147 7.74 9.92 -22.98
C ASN A 147 8.45 10.24 -21.63
N PRO A 148 9.58 9.58 -21.32
CA PRO A 148 10.32 9.79 -20.07
C PRO A 148 10.72 11.24 -19.78
N ALA A 149 10.89 12.07 -20.82
CA ALA A 149 11.16 13.50 -20.67
C ALA A 149 10.05 14.25 -19.94
N PHE A 150 8.82 13.70 -19.95
CA PHE A 150 7.65 14.24 -19.26
C PHE A 150 7.19 13.35 -18.10
N SER A 151 8.11 12.55 -17.52
CA SER A 151 7.84 11.70 -16.36
C SER A 151 7.31 12.46 -15.14
N PHE A 152 7.52 13.77 -15.07
CA PHE A 152 7.02 14.65 -14.00
C PHE A 152 5.83 15.52 -14.41
N CYS A 153 5.20 15.24 -15.56
CA CYS A 153 4.05 16.02 -15.98
C CYS A 153 2.91 15.98 -14.96
N GLU A 154 2.21 17.09 -14.87
CA GLU A 154 1.03 17.26 -14.03
C GLU A 154 -0.16 17.47 -14.95
N LEU A 155 -1.28 16.83 -14.61
CA LEU A 155 -2.56 17.03 -15.26
C LEU A 155 -3.51 17.69 -14.27
N SER A 156 -4.27 18.66 -14.76
CA SER A 156 -5.38 19.24 -14.02
C SER A 156 -6.59 19.42 -14.92
N CYS A 157 -7.79 19.38 -14.34
CA CYS A 157 -9.01 19.75 -15.04
C CYS A 157 -9.76 20.87 -14.32
N GLY A 158 -10.51 21.67 -15.07
CA GLY A 158 -11.36 22.73 -14.53
C GLY A 158 -12.59 22.22 -13.79
N ASN A 159 -12.85 20.90 -13.79
CA ASN A 159 -13.84 20.31 -12.91
C ASN A 159 -13.40 20.51 -11.45
N ASN A 160 -14.28 21.05 -10.61
CA ASN A 160 -14.06 21.13 -9.16
C ASN A 160 -13.97 19.73 -8.50
N SER A 161 -14.32 18.67 -9.23
CA SER A 161 -14.22 17.29 -8.76
C SER A 161 -14.24 16.25 -9.90
N ILE A 162 -13.75 15.04 -9.61
CA ILE A 162 -13.76 13.87 -10.49
C ILE A 162 -14.53 12.75 -9.77
N SER A 163 -15.48 12.10 -10.44
CA SER A 163 -16.30 11.03 -9.87
C SER A 163 -15.45 9.80 -9.50
N LEU A 164 -15.68 9.22 -8.32
CA LEU A 164 -15.04 7.95 -7.94
C LEU A 164 -15.61 6.74 -8.68
N GLU A 165 -16.67 6.89 -9.49
CA GLU A 165 -17.14 5.82 -10.38
C GLU A 165 -16.07 5.38 -11.40
N PHE A 166 -15.12 6.27 -11.73
CA PHE A 166 -14.00 5.99 -12.61
C PHE A 166 -12.77 5.42 -11.87
N LEU A 167 -12.86 5.24 -10.56
CA LEU A 167 -11.76 4.72 -9.75
C LEU A 167 -11.57 3.24 -10.08
N LYS A 168 -10.37 2.87 -10.54
CA LYS A 168 -10.01 1.50 -10.89
C LYS A 168 -9.57 0.71 -9.66
N CYS A 169 -8.65 1.30 -8.89
CA CYS A 169 -8.13 0.74 -7.64
C CYS A 169 -7.63 1.86 -6.73
N VAL A 170 -7.56 1.56 -5.43
CA VAL A 170 -6.80 2.35 -4.48
C VAL A 170 -5.53 1.58 -4.16
N ARG A 171 -4.37 2.20 -4.36
CA ARG A 171 -3.10 1.60 -3.97
C ARG A 171 -2.60 2.24 -2.68
N VAL A 172 -2.24 1.42 -1.71
CA VAL A 172 -1.69 1.88 -0.43
C VAL A 172 -0.23 1.45 -0.28
N GLU A 173 0.54 2.21 0.48
CA GLU A 173 1.86 1.78 0.89
C GLU A 173 1.78 0.67 1.97
N PRO A 174 2.70 -0.32 2.00
CA PRO A 174 2.69 -1.49 2.88
C PRO A 174 3.14 -1.13 4.31
N LEU A 175 2.40 -0.25 4.97
CA LEU A 175 2.74 0.29 6.29
C LEU A 175 1.67 -0.03 7.33
N ARG A 176 2.10 -0.09 8.59
CA ARG A 176 1.19 -0.16 9.75
C ARG A 176 1.16 1.16 10.49
N VAL A 177 -0.02 1.66 10.82
CA VAL A 177 -0.24 2.87 11.63
C VAL A 177 -1.03 2.48 12.87
N SER A 178 -0.42 2.68 14.03
CA SER A 178 -1.00 2.41 15.34
C SER A 178 -1.50 0.96 15.46
N GLY A 179 -0.70 0.03 14.94
CA GLY A 179 -0.97 -1.41 14.91
C GLY A 179 -1.70 -1.90 13.64
N TRP A 180 -2.40 -1.03 12.92
CA TRP A 180 -3.30 -1.42 11.82
C TRP A 180 -2.65 -1.28 10.46
N SER A 181 -2.91 -2.20 9.54
CA SER A 181 -2.43 -2.01 8.18
C SER A 181 -3.18 -0.85 7.51
N LEU A 182 -2.47 -0.05 6.72
CA LEU A 182 -3.11 1.02 5.96
C LEU A 182 -4.16 0.46 4.96
N GLN A 183 -3.95 -0.77 4.49
CA GLN A 183 -4.90 -1.46 3.62
C GLN A 183 -6.25 -1.64 4.33
N GLU A 184 -6.28 -2.24 5.52
CA GLU A 184 -7.50 -2.47 6.30
C GLU A 184 -8.23 -1.16 6.59
N ILE A 185 -7.49 -0.11 6.99
CA ILE A 185 -8.05 1.21 7.24
C ILE A 185 -8.77 1.74 5.98
N VAL A 186 -8.09 1.70 4.84
CA VAL A 186 -8.63 2.21 3.56
C VAL A 186 -9.81 1.39 3.07
N GLU A 187 -9.75 0.06 3.20
CA GLU A 187 -10.86 -0.84 2.86
C GLU A 187 -12.10 -0.55 3.72
N ASN A 188 -11.91 -0.31 5.02
CA ASN A 188 -13.00 0.04 5.93
C ASN A 188 -13.64 1.40 5.56
N GLU A 189 -12.84 2.40 5.21
CA GLU A 189 -13.37 3.69 4.73
C GLU A 189 -14.20 3.52 3.45
N LEU A 190 -13.67 2.79 2.46
CA LEU A 190 -14.41 2.52 1.21
C LEU A 190 -15.74 1.80 1.48
N ARG A 191 -15.71 0.77 2.33
CA ARG A 191 -16.90 0.00 2.74
C ARG A 191 -17.93 0.88 3.44
N THR A 192 -17.49 1.75 4.35
CA THR A 192 -18.36 2.68 5.10
C THR A 192 -19.17 3.58 4.17
N TYR A 193 -18.60 3.97 3.03
CA TYR A 193 -19.26 4.83 2.04
C TYR A 193 -19.83 4.06 0.83
N GLY A 194 -19.87 2.72 0.88
CA GLY A 194 -20.43 1.88 -0.20
C GLY A 194 -19.66 1.96 -1.52
N ILE A 195 -18.35 2.23 -1.46
CA ILE A 195 -17.48 2.30 -2.64
C ILE A 195 -16.82 0.94 -2.85
N HIS A 196 -17.19 0.26 -3.93
CA HIS A 196 -16.69 -1.07 -4.27
C HIS A 196 -15.54 -0.98 -5.27
N VAL A 197 -14.32 -0.91 -4.76
CA VAL A 197 -13.10 -0.85 -5.57
C VAL A 197 -12.00 -1.68 -4.91
N PRO A 198 -11.15 -2.41 -5.65
CA PRO A 198 -10.05 -3.13 -5.06
C PRO A 198 -9.05 -2.18 -4.39
N VAL A 199 -8.57 -2.61 -3.21
CA VAL A 199 -7.43 -1.99 -2.53
C VAL A 199 -6.20 -2.88 -2.74
N GLU A 200 -5.13 -2.29 -3.24
CA GLU A 200 -3.89 -2.98 -3.55
C GLU A 200 -2.77 -2.45 -2.64
N THR A 201 -2.02 -3.35 -2.03
CA THR A 201 -0.78 -2.96 -1.35
C THR A 201 0.38 -2.90 -2.34
N ARG A 202 1.17 -1.82 -2.30
CA ARG A 202 2.33 -1.66 -3.17
C ARG A 202 3.39 -2.71 -2.84
N SER A 203 3.74 -3.52 -3.84
CA SER A 203 4.82 -4.49 -3.75
C SER A 203 6.18 -3.82 -3.97
N TYR A 204 7.05 -3.84 -2.95
CA TYR A 204 8.39 -3.26 -3.04
C TYR A 204 9.37 -4.29 -3.56
N THR A 205 10.11 -3.96 -4.61
CA THR A 205 11.18 -4.84 -5.13
C THR A 205 12.39 -4.89 -4.20
N ARG A 206 12.37 -4.12 -3.11
CA ARG A 206 13.51 -3.85 -2.23
C ARG A 206 13.05 -3.78 -0.79
N VAL A 207 13.42 -4.80 -0.01
CA VAL A 207 13.10 -4.91 1.42
C VAL A 207 13.58 -3.68 2.19
N GLU A 208 14.76 -3.14 1.86
CA GLU A 208 15.31 -1.99 2.57
C GLU A 208 14.43 -0.74 2.48
N ASN A 209 13.74 -0.54 1.35
CA ASN A 209 12.85 0.60 1.16
C ASN A 209 11.56 0.44 1.99
N ARG A 210 11.08 -0.80 2.17
CA ARG A 210 9.95 -1.12 3.05
C ARG A 210 10.33 -0.87 4.52
N ILE A 211 11.49 -1.36 4.96
CA ILE A 211 12.01 -1.13 6.32
C ILE A 211 12.18 0.39 6.57
N ALA A 212 12.79 1.11 5.62
CA ALA A 212 12.99 2.55 5.75
C ALA A 212 11.65 3.31 5.87
N LEU A 213 10.62 2.88 5.13
CA LEU A 213 9.28 3.46 5.24
C LEU A 213 8.67 3.22 6.62
N GLN A 214 8.74 1.99 7.14
CA GLN A 214 8.19 1.65 8.46
C GLN A 214 8.90 2.43 9.58
N GLN A 215 10.23 2.55 9.53
CA GLN A 215 10.99 3.39 10.47
C GLN A 215 10.57 4.87 10.42
N LEU A 216 10.16 5.36 9.24
CA LEU A 216 9.65 6.72 9.11
C LEU A 216 8.26 6.87 9.73
N VAL A 217 7.43 5.84 9.65
CA VAL A 217 6.12 5.78 10.31
C VAL A 217 6.28 5.77 11.83
N GLU A 218 7.09 4.86 12.37
CA GLU A 218 7.39 4.78 13.81
C GLU A 218 7.93 6.11 14.34
N PHE A 219 8.84 6.74 13.59
CA PHE A 219 9.32 8.07 13.90
C PHE A 219 8.18 9.08 14.01
N CYS A 220 7.25 9.09 13.04
CA CYS A 220 6.10 10.00 13.05
C CYS A 220 5.12 9.69 14.20
N GLU A 221 4.95 8.44 14.58
CA GLU A 221 4.13 8.05 15.72
C GLU A 221 4.74 8.50 17.06
N GLY A 222 6.07 8.51 17.17
CA GLY A 222 6.76 9.07 18.32
C GLY A 222 6.65 10.59 18.46
N LEU A 223 6.14 11.31 17.45
CA LEU A 223 6.03 12.76 17.50
C LEU A 223 4.84 13.20 18.36
N SER A 224 5.09 14.14 19.26
CA SER A 224 4.04 14.91 19.91
C SER A 224 3.30 15.73 18.86
N ILE A 225 2.03 15.43 18.64
CA ILE A 225 1.22 16.10 17.62
C ILE A 225 0.71 17.42 18.21
N PRO A 226 1.21 18.59 17.74
CA PRO A 226 0.69 19.85 18.22
C PRO A 226 -0.77 20.02 17.78
N HIS A 227 -1.56 20.71 18.61
CA HIS A 227 -2.93 21.09 18.23
C HIS A 227 -2.94 22.05 17.02
N SER A 228 -1.90 22.88 16.89
CA SER A 228 -1.68 23.80 15.76
C SER A 228 -1.30 23.07 14.47
N ARG A 229 -1.88 23.50 13.33
CA ARG A 229 -1.65 22.92 11.99
C ARG A 229 -0.44 23.51 11.26
N GLU A 230 0.14 24.59 11.78
CA GLU A 230 1.04 25.44 11.00
C GLU A 230 2.51 25.04 11.11
N ALA A 231 2.93 24.30 12.13
CA ALA A 231 4.28 23.77 12.18
C ALA A 231 4.37 22.50 13.04
N LEU A 232 4.77 21.40 12.41
CA LEU A 232 5.61 20.42 13.07
C LEU A 232 7.04 20.89 12.82
N PRO A 233 7.73 21.54 13.78
CA PRO A 233 9.10 21.99 13.60
C PRO A 233 10.00 20.76 13.62
N LEU A 234 10.07 20.06 12.50
CA LEU A 234 10.91 18.90 12.30
C LEU A 234 12.23 19.35 11.68
N PRO A 235 13.32 19.47 12.46
CA PRO A 235 14.63 19.74 11.87
C PRO A 235 15.06 18.54 11.02
N VAL A 236 15.69 18.78 9.88
CA VAL A 236 16.20 17.70 8.99
C VAL A 236 17.14 16.72 9.70
N ASN A 237 17.79 17.15 10.79
CA ASN A 237 18.67 16.32 11.60
C ASN A 237 17.93 15.36 12.55
N SER A 238 16.61 15.53 12.74
CA SER A 238 15.78 14.62 13.53
C SER A 238 15.32 13.37 12.79
N LEU A 239 15.52 13.30 11.47
CA LEU A 239 15.11 12.13 10.68
C LEU A 239 15.83 10.85 11.15
N PRO A 240 15.23 9.66 10.97
CA PRO A 240 15.88 8.39 11.28
C PRO A 240 17.26 8.25 10.62
N ALA A 241 18.18 7.51 11.27
CA ALA A 241 19.56 7.32 10.83
C ALA A 241 19.66 6.86 9.36
N THR A 242 18.74 5.99 8.93
CA THR A 242 18.58 5.48 7.56
C THR A 242 18.48 6.58 6.50
N PHE A 243 17.95 7.75 6.86
CA PHE A 243 17.79 8.91 5.97
C PHE A 243 18.88 9.97 6.13
N GLN A 244 19.81 9.81 7.07
CA GLN A 244 20.84 10.82 7.33
C GLN A 244 21.87 10.95 6.22
N ALA A 245 22.08 9.91 5.41
CA ALA A 245 22.97 9.94 4.26
C ALA A 245 22.36 10.63 3.01
N LEU A 246 21.09 11.02 3.06
CA LEU A 246 20.43 11.70 1.93
C LEU A 246 20.90 13.14 1.78
N GLU A 247 20.90 13.64 0.54
CA GLU A 247 21.17 15.05 0.26
C GLU A 247 20.08 15.96 0.88
N LEU A 248 20.47 17.18 1.22
CA LEU A 248 19.59 18.15 1.89
C LEU A 248 18.23 18.36 1.21
N PRO A 249 18.12 18.47 -0.14
CA PRO A 249 16.82 18.61 -0.80
C PRO A 249 15.88 17.41 -0.55
N LYS A 250 16.41 16.19 -0.49
CA LYS A 250 15.64 14.97 -0.21
C LYS A 250 15.21 14.93 1.26
N LYS A 251 16.11 15.28 2.19
CA LYS A 251 15.77 15.42 3.62
C LYS A 251 14.64 16.42 3.86
N LYS A 252 14.67 17.57 3.18
CA LYS A 252 13.60 18.57 3.26
C LYS A 252 12.25 18.02 2.80
N ARG A 253 12.24 17.21 1.73
CA ARG A 253 11.01 16.55 1.26
C ARG A 253 10.54 15.45 2.21
N LEU A 254 11.44 14.71 2.87
CA LEU A 254 11.05 13.77 3.92
C LEU A 254 10.40 14.46 5.11
N VAL A 255 10.92 15.62 5.53
CA VAL A 255 10.28 16.43 6.57
C VAL A 255 8.86 16.82 6.18
N LEU A 256 8.62 17.18 4.90
CA LEU A 256 7.27 17.45 4.40
C LEU A 256 6.39 16.20 4.45
N TRP A 257 6.92 15.04 4.05
CA TRP A 257 6.21 13.76 4.15
C TRP A 257 5.82 13.47 5.60
N CYS A 258 6.75 13.57 6.55
CA CYS A 258 6.48 13.34 7.97
C CYS A 258 5.38 14.28 8.48
N ARG A 259 5.42 15.56 8.08
CA ARG A 259 4.38 16.53 8.44
C ARG A 259 3.01 16.08 7.90
N TYR A 260 2.91 15.75 6.63
CA TYR A 260 1.61 15.39 6.02
C TYR A 260 1.10 14.04 6.50
N PHE A 261 1.97 13.08 6.71
CA PHE A 261 1.63 11.79 7.27
C PHE A 261 1.16 11.92 8.73
N THR A 262 1.89 12.68 9.55
CA THR A 262 1.51 12.89 10.96
C THR A 262 0.15 13.59 11.08
N HIS A 263 -0.06 14.69 10.34
CA HIS A 263 -1.28 15.47 10.48
C HIS A 263 -2.48 14.92 9.69
N GLY A 264 -2.23 14.29 8.55
CA GLY A 264 -3.29 13.80 7.66
C GLY A 264 -3.55 12.30 7.76
N THR A 265 -2.71 11.53 8.47
CA THR A 265 -2.91 10.07 8.64
C THR A 265 -2.90 9.66 10.10
N ILE A 266 -1.84 9.95 10.87
CA ILE A 266 -1.75 9.54 12.29
C ILE A 266 -2.76 10.29 13.15
N LYS A 267 -2.81 11.62 13.04
CA LYS A 267 -3.69 12.46 13.88
C LYS A 267 -5.18 12.07 13.80
N PRO A 268 -5.77 11.90 12.60
CA PRO A 268 -7.15 11.43 12.48
C PRO A 268 -7.41 10.11 13.20
N LEU A 269 -6.52 9.12 13.00
CA LEU A 269 -6.64 7.81 13.65
C LEU A 269 -6.60 7.89 15.17
N ARG A 270 -5.77 8.80 15.74
CA ARG A 270 -5.71 9.02 17.19
C ARG A 270 -6.93 9.73 17.77
N HIS A 271 -7.59 10.58 16.98
CA HIS A 271 -8.77 11.34 17.44
C HIS A 271 -10.07 10.56 17.27
N ASP A 272 -10.11 9.59 16.37
CA ASP A 272 -11.22 8.66 16.25
C ASP A 272 -11.22 7.69 17.44
N ALA A 273 -11.76 8.14 18.59
CA ALA A 273 -12.14 7.27 19.70
C ALA A 273 -13.19 6.21 19.31
N LYS A 274 -13.69 6.28 18.07
CA LYS A 274 -14.68 5.39 17.45
C LYS A 274 -14.10 4.53 16.34
N TRP A 275 -12.79 4.56 16.09
CA TRP A 275 -12.18 3.49 15.32
C TRP A 275 -12.07 2.28 16.25
N GLU A 276 -13.23 1.73 16.56
CA GLU A 276 -13.35 0.35 17.00
C GLU A 276 -13.46 -0.42 15.69
N PRO A 277 -12.56 -1.38 15.43
CA PRO A 277 -12.78 -2.29 14.31
C PRO A 277 -14.19 -2.85 14.44
N ASN A 278 -14.82 -3.22 13.32
CA ASN A 278 -16.07 -3.98 13.39
C ASN A 278 -15.88 -5.07 14.46
N GLU A 279 -16.84 -5.24 15.39
CA GLU A 279 -16.79 -6.18 16.53
C GLU A 279 -16.66 -7.67 16.11
N GLY A 280 -16.15 -7.96 14.92
CA GLY A 280 -15.77 -9.27 14.42
C GLY A 280 -14.33 -9.36 13.86
N GLU A 281 -13.45 -8.38 14.06
CA GLU A 281 -12.02 -8.57 13.78
C GLU A 281 -11.35 -9.28 14.97
N ASP A 282 -11.01 -10.54 14.71
CA ASP A 282 -10.54 -11.52 15.67
C ASP A 282 -9.04 -11.27 15.98
N TYR A 283 -8.78 -10.41 16.97
CA TYR A 283 -7.44 -10.19 17.53
C TYR A 283 -7.26 -10.99 18.82
N THR A 284 -6.03 -11.43 19.09
CA THR A 284 -5.70 -12.05 20.38
C THR A 284 -4.63 -11.27 21.13
N VAL A 285 -4.52 -11.54 22.43
CA VAL A 285 -3.44 -10.99 23.26
C VAL A 285 -2.16 -11.77 22.96
N CYS A 286 -1.05 -11.06 22.81
CA CYS A 286 0.25 -11.70 22.63
C CYS A 286 0.67 -12.43 23.92
N GLU A 287 0.77 -13.76 23.82
CA GLU A 287 1.21 -14.60 24.94
C GLU A 287 2.73 -14.59 25.13
N LEU A 288 3.49 -14.22 24.09
CA LEU A 288 4.96 -14.15 24.14
C LEU A 288 5.47 -12.97 24.98
N CYS A 289 4.76 -11.84 24.94
CA CYS A 289 5.13 -10.66 25.70
C CYS A 289 3.99 -10.26 26.65
N ALA A 290 3.65 -11.16 27.58
CA ALA A 290 2.75 -10.86 28.68
C ALA A 290 3.22 -9.59 29.40
N PRO A 291 2.53 -8.44 29.27
CA PRO A 291 3.09 -7.17 29.68
C PRO A 291 3.13 -6.93 31.20
N GLY A 292 2.51 -7.80 32.00
CA GLY A 292 2.27 -7.54 33.41
C GLY A 292 1.37 -6.31 33.64
N ASP A 293 1.43 -5.73 34.84
CA ASP A 293 0.59 -4.60 35.26
C ASP A 293 1.03 -3.23 34.69
N GLU A 294 2.20 -3.15 34.06
CA GLU A 294 2.79 -1.87 33.65
C GLU A 294 2.22 -1.30 32.36
N ARG A 295 1.52 -2.11 31.54
CA ARG A 295 0.93 -1.67 30.27
C ARG A 295 -0.21 -2.59 29.80
N PRO A 296 -1.12 -2.10 28.94
CA PRO A 296 -2.17 -2.94 28.34
C PRO A 296 -1.58 -4.08 27.48
N PRO A 297 -2.32 -5.20 27.33
CA PRO A 297 -1.91 -6.33 26.51
C PRO A 297 -1.59 -5.93 25.08
N SER A 298 -0.42 -6.36 24.60
CA SER A 298 -0.03 -6.25 23.19
C SER A 298 -0.95 -7.11 22.33
N LYS A 299 -1.30 -6.59 21.15
CA LYS A 299 -2.27 -7.24 20.27
C LYS A 299 -1.55 -7.99 19.15
N VAL A 300 -2.14 -9.12 18.77
CA VAL A 300 -1.76 -9.88 17.58
C VAL A 300 -2.89 -9.75 16.58
N SER A 301 -2.59 -9.17 15.41
CA SER A 301 -3.52 -9.10 14.28
C SER A 301 -3.14 -10.16 13.26
N TYR A 302 -4.09 -10.99 12.87
CA TYR A 302 -3.88 -12.11 11.96
C TYR A 302 -4.15 -11.71 10.51
N SER A 303 -3.19 -11.98 9.64
CA SER A 303 -3.36 -11.99 8.19
C SER A 303 -3.53 -13.42 7.71
N PHE A 304 -4.48 -13.65 6.83
CA PHE A 304 -4.77 -14.96 6.29
C PHE A 304 -3.65 -15.49 5.37
N ILE A 305 -3.25 -16.75 5.58
CA ILE A 305 -2.37 -17.47 4.68
C ILE A 305 -3.23 -18.26 3.69
N ARG A 306 -3.16 -17.90 2.41
CA ARG A 306 -3.77 -18.71 1.35
C ARG A 306 -2.85 -19.89 1.03
N GLY A 307 -3.12 -21.05 1.63
CA GLY A 307 -2.52 -22.31 1.20
C GLY A 307 -2.95 -22.62 -0.24
N GLY A 308 -2.01 -23.02 -1.10
CA GLY A 308 -2.20 -23.18 -2.54
C GLY A 308 -3.41 -24.06 -2.96
N GLN A 309 -3.20 -25.34 -3.30
CA GLN A 309 -4.25 -26.23 -3.83
C GLN A 309 -5.38 -26.57 -2.84
N TRP A 310 -5.38 -26.00 -1.64
CA TRP A 310 -6.17 -26.46 -0.50
C TRP A 310 -7.53 -25.78 -0.31
N GLY A 311 -7.95 -24.90 -1.24
CA GLY A 311 -9.15 -24.10 -0.97
C GLY A 311 -8.95 -23.21 0.27
N GLU A 312 -9.98 -22.50 0.69
CA GLU A 312 -9.84 -21.35 1.60
C GLU A 312 -9.25 -21.67 2.99
N LEU A 313 -8.23 -20.87 3.37
CA LEU A 313 -7.92 -20.42 4.73
C LEU A 313 -7.70 -21.52 5.81
N ALA A 314 -6.52 -22.14 5.83
CA ALA A 314 -6.14 -23.05 6.92
C ALA A 314 -5.50 -22.35 8.13
N LEU A 315 -4.81 -21.22 7.90
CA LEU A 315 -3.99 -20.54 8.91
C LEU A 315 -4.10 -19.01 8.81
N GLY A 316 -4.06 -18.35 9.97
CA GLY A 316 -3.80 -16.93 10.14
C GLY A 316 -2.39 -16.71 10.70
N GLU A 317 -1.58 -15.92 10.01
CA GLU A 317 -0.28 -15.44 10.48
C GLU A 317 -0.45 -14.13 11.23
N GLY A 318 -0.13 -14.13 12.52
CA GLY A 318 -0.22 -12.99 13.40
C GLY A 318 1.14 -12.48 13.86
N HIS A 319 1.28 -11.16 13.92
CA HIS A 319 2.47 -10.50 14.47
C HIS A 319 2.08 -9.63 15.64
N CYS A 320 2.79 -9.79 16.76
CA CYS A 320 2.65 -8.91 17.92
C CYS A 320 3.10 -7.49 17.57
N ASP A 321 2.25 -6.52 17.83
CA ASP A 321 2.51 -5.09 17.61
C ASP A 321 3.68 -4.51 18.44
N TRP A 322 4.15 -5.26 19.44
CA TRP A 322 5.19 -4.82 20.36
C TRP A 322 6.49 -5.61 20.25
N CYS A 323 6.46 -6.91 20.55
CA CYS A 323 7.68 -7.71 20.57
C CYS A 323 8.06 -8.23 19.17
N GLY A 324 7.19 -8.06 18.17
CA GLY A 324 7.36 -8.66 16.85
C GLY A 324 7.25 -10.19 16.86
N GLY A 325 6.85 -10.79 17.98
CA GLY A 325 6.68 -12.23 18.10
C GLY A 325 5.56 -12.74 17.19
N VAL A 326 5.78 -13.91 16.60
CA VAL A 326 4.86 -14.54 15.67
C VAL A 326 3.86 -15.40 16.42
N SER A 327 2.61 -15.38 15.98
CA SER A 327 1.59 -16.32 16.42
C SER A 327 0.84 -16.85 15.22
N VAL A 328 0.49 -18.13 15.26
CA VAL A 328 -0.25 -18.79 14.18
C VAL A 328 -1.61 -19.19 14.69
N ARG A 329 -2.68 -18.68 14.10
CA ARG A 329 -4.05 -19.10 14.39
C ARG A 329 -4.48 -20.20 13.43
N CYS A 330 -4.93 -21.32 13.96
CA CYS A 330 -5.59 -22.32 13.16
C CYS A 330 -7.03 -21.87 12.85
N GLU A 331 -7.35 -21.66 11.58
CA GLU A 331 -8.69 -21.21 11.18
C GLU A 331 -9.73 -22.35 11.26
N SER A 332 -9.28 -23.61 11.35
CA SER A 332 -10.19 -24.76 11.50
C SER A 332 -10.72 -24.94 12.92
N CYS A 333 -9.90 -24.68 13.95
CA CYS A 333 -10.27 -24.91 15.35
C CYS A 333 -10.20 -23.65 16.24
N GLY A 334 -9.67 -22.54 15.74
CA GLY A 334 -9.52 -21.27 16.45
C GLY A 334 -8.35 -21.19 17.43
N ILE A 335 -7.57 -22.27 17.61
CA ILE A 335 -6.41 -22.24 18.52
C ILE A 335 -5.31 -21.34 17.98
N VAL A 336 -4.73 -20.56 18.89
CA VAL A 336 -3.58 -19.70 18.64
C VAL A 336 -2.31 -20.34 19.19
N HIS A 337 -1.30 -20.44 18.35
CA HIS A 337 0.02 -20.95 18.68
C HIS A 337 1.03 -19.79 18.72
N PRO A 338 1.41 -19.28 19.91
CA PRO A 338 2.56 -18.40 20.01
C PRO A 338 3.83 -19.17 19.63
N VAL A 339 4.62 -18.63 18.71
CA VAL A 339 5.84 -19.29 18.21
C VAL A 339 7.05 -18.51 18.67
N SER A 340 7.82 -19.11 19.59
CA SER A 340 9.10 -18.56 20.01
C SER A 340 10.20 -18.84 18.97
N ASP A 341 11.26 -18.03 18.96
CA ASP A 341 12.40 -18.21 18.06
C ASP A 341 13.03 -19.62 18.15
N ALA A 342 12.93 -20.29 19.31
CA ALA A 342 13.42 -21.65 19.52
C ALA A 342 12.58 -22.73 18.79
N GLN A 343 11.40 -22.38 18.31
CA GLN A 343 10.49 -23.25 17.56
C GLN A 343 10.53 -22.97 16.06
N TYR A 344 11.38 -22.05 15.60
CA TYR A 344 11.57 -21.85 14.17
C TYR A 344 12.23 -23.08 13.56
N ASP A 345 11.82 -23.40 12.33
CA ASP A 345 12.21 -24.61 11.58
C ASP A 345 11.82 -25.94 12.26
N VAL A 346 11.00 -25.88 13.32
CA VAL A 346 10.45 -27.05 14.00
C VAL A 346 8.98 -27.21 13.58
N PRO A 347 8.56 -28.40 13.12
CA PRO A 347 7.15 -28.72 12.93
C PRO A 347 6.32 -28.53 14.20
N ILE A 348 5.24 -27.78 14.10
CA ILE A 348 4.27 -27.55 15.18
C ILE A 348 2.96 -28.22 14.78
N GLU A 349 2.44 -29.07 15.66
CA GLU A 349 1.12 -29.68 15.53
C GLU A 349 0.08 -28.79 16.23
N CYS A 350 -1.10 -28.67 15.62
CA CYS A 350 -2.18 -27.92 16.24
C CYS A 350 -2.79 -28.69 17.42
N ASP A 351 -2.72 -28.09 18.62
CA ASP A 351 -3.31 -28.61 19.86
C ASP A 351 -4.84 -28.78 19.80
N GLY A 352 -5.49 -28.28 18.76
CA GLY A 352 -6.94 -28.34 18.58
C GLY A 352 -7.44 -29.69 18.08
N GLY A 353 -6.54 -30.64 17.80
CA GLY A 353 -6.88 -31.97 17.29
C GLY A 353 -7.46 -31.95 15.88
N CYS A 354 -7.13 -30.92 15.08
CA CYS A 354 -7.52 -30.81 13.67
C CYS A 354 -6.48 -31.37 12.70
N ASP A 355 -5.47 -32.09 13.22
CA ASP A 355 -4.34 -32.68 12.50
C ASP A 355 -3.50 -31.71 11.64
N LEU A 356 -3.73 -30.40 11.81
CA LEU A 356 -2.99 -29.37 11.10
C LEU A 356 -1.56 -29.30 11.63
N ARG A 357 -0.59 -29.30 10.71
CA ARG A 357 0.83 -29.12 11.01
C ARG A 357 1.41 -27.96 10.21
N PHE A 358 2.27 -27.17 10.82
CA PHE A 358 2.92 -26.05 10.17
C PHE A 358 4.35 -25.85 10.70
N THR A 359 5.17 -25.16 9.94
CA THR A 359 6.51 -24.72 10.35
C THR A 359 6.61 -23.21 10.19
N VAL A 360 7.24 -22.53 11.13
CA VAL A 360 7.58 -21.11 10.98
C VAL A 360 9.05 -21.01 10.62
N ARG A 361 9.36 -20.38 9.48
CA ARG A 361 10.72 -20.20 8.98
C ARG A 361 11.12 -18.75 9.02
N GLN A 362 12.38 -18.49 9.36
CA GLN A 362 12.98 -17.17 9.24
C GLN A 362 13.99 -17.16 8.10
N GLU A 363 13.77 -16.31 7.10
CA GLU A 363 14.70 -16.12 5.98
C GLU A 363 15.93 -15.30 6.41
N GLU A 364 16.99 -15.36 5.60
CA GLU A 364 18.26 -14.65 5.87
C GLU A 364 18.09 -13.12 5.97
N ASP A 365 17.02 -12.55 5.40
CA ASP A 365 16.70 -11.13 5.48
C ASP A 365 15.88 -10.75 6.73
N GLY A 366 15.58 -11.74 7.59
CA GLY A 366 14.82 -11.59 8.81
C GLY A 366 13.30 -11.66 8.63
N LEU A 367 12.80 -11.88 7.41
CA LEU A 367 11.38 -12.15 7.19
C LEU A 367 10.99 -13.49 7.77
N VAL A 368 9.87 -13.52 8.48
CA VAL A 368 9.30 -14.74 9.02
C VAL A 368 8.10 -15.15 8.18
N HIS A 369 8.05 -16.40 7.79
CA HIS A 369 6.98 -16.98 6.98
C HIS A 369 6.47 -18.28 7.63
N VAL A 370 5.16 -18.49 7.55
CA VAL A 370 4.52 -19.69 8.06
C VAL A 370 4.19 -20.61 6.88
N GLU A 371 4.73 -21.82 6.91
CA GLU A 371 4.54 -22.84 5.89
C GLU A 371 3.67 -23.98 6.42
N LEU A 372 2.57 -24.27 5.71
CA LEU A 372 1.71 -25.41 6.01
C LEU A 372 2.43 -26.70 5.60
N MET A 373 2.51 -27.69 6.49
CA MET A 373 3.02 -29.01 6.13
C MET A 373 1.87 -29.96 5.78
N LEU A 374 2.07 -30.79 4.77
CA LEU A 374 1.15 -31.87 4.44
C LEU A 374 1.12 -32.92 5.56
N SER A 375 -0.05 -33.50 5.82
CA SER A 375 -0.11 -34.69 6.67
C SER A 375 0.62 -35.84 5.97
N ILE A 376 1.24 -36.73 6.73
CA ILE A 376 1.95 -37.92 6.20
C ILE A 376 0.97 -38.85 5.45
N GLU A 377 -0.31 -38.81 5.80
CA GLU A 377 -1.37 -39.59 5.13
C GLU A 377 -1.73 -38.99 3.75
N ASP A 378 -1.68 -37.66 3.61
CA ASP A 378 -1.87 -36.98 2.33
C ASP A 378 -0.67 -37.17 1.39
N GLU A 379 0.56 -37.23 1.92
CA GLU A 379 1.74 -37.59 1.11
C GLU A 379 1.64 -39.01 0.54
N LYS A 380 1.10 -39.97 1.31
CA LYS A 380 0.85 -41.33 0.81
C LYS A 380 -0.22 -41.39 -0.28
N MET A 381 -1.28 -40.58 -0.17
CA MET A 381 -2.29 -40.48 -1.23
C MET A 381 -1.80 -39.73 -2.47
N LEU A 382 -0.94 -38.71 -2.32
CA LEU A 382 -0.40 -37.96 -3.46
C LEU A 382 0.68 -38.74 -4.22
N TYR A 383 1.49 -39.55 -3.52
CA TYR A 383 2.62 -40.27 -4.11
C TYR A 383 2.41 -41.77 -4.30
N GLY A 384 1.18 -42.28 -4.09
CA GLY A 384 0.74 -43.60 -4.58
C GLY A 384 1.80 -44.69 -4.48
N TYR A 385 2.32 -44.95 -3.28
CA TYR A 385 3.05 -46.19 -3.05
C TYR A 385 2.00 -47.29 -2.94
N GLU A 386 1.65 -47.89 -4.08
CA GLU A 386 1.09 -49.22 -4.11
C GLU A 386 2.14 -50.13 -3.48
N ASP A 387 1.86 -50.63 -2.27
CA ASP A 387 2.59 -51.76 -1.70
C ASP A 387 2.52 -52.88 -2.75
N GLU A 388 3.63 -53.16 -3.44
CA GLU A 388 3.75 -54.31 -4.33
C GLU A 388 3.57 -55.56 -3.45
N ASP A 389 2.35 -56.11 -3.49
CA ASP A 389 2.03 -57.43 -3.02
C ASP A 389 3.04 -58.44 -3.58
N GLU A 390 3.89 -58.97 -2.71
CA GLU A 390 4.74 -60.12 -2.98
C GLU A 390 3.85 -61.33 -3.33
N SER A 391 3.59 -61.52 -4.62
CA SER A 391 2.98 -62.71 -5.17
C SER A 391 3.97 -63.89 -5.14
N PRO A 392 3.64 -65.04 -4.54
CA PRO A 392 4.49 -66.23 -4.55
C PRO A 392 4.06 -67.22 -5.64
N TYR A 393 4.77 -67.29 -6.77
CA TYR A 393 4.71 -68.42 -7.71
C TYR A 393 6.10 -68.70 -8.33
N TRP A 394 6.77 -69.79 -7.91
CA TRP A 394 6.93 -71.09 -8.61
C TRP A 394 7.70 -70.98 -9.95
N CYS A 395 8.95 -71.46 -9.97
CA CYS A 395 9.45 -72.64 -10.74
C CYS A 395 9.53 -72.40 -12.25
N GLU A 396 10.59 -72.68 -13.01
CA GLU A 396 11.52 -73.82 -13.11
C GLU A 396 12.63 -73.33 -14.09
N ASP A 397 13.90 -73.54 -13.79
CA ASP A 397 14.81 -74.50 -14.43
C ASP A 397 15.31 -74.15 -15.85
N GLU A 398 16.51 -74.66 -16.12
CA GLU A 398 17.22 -74.76 -17.41
C GLU A 398 17.98 -73.51 -17.90
N ASP A 399 19.15 -73.63 -18.51
CA ASP A 399 20.27 -74.57 -18.44
C ASP A 399 21.40 -73.88 -19.25
N GLU A 400 22.60 -74.44 -19.19
CA GLU A 400 23.70 -74.26 -20.18
C GLU A 400 24.51 -72.93 -20.24
N SER A 401 25.65 -72.95 -19.53
CA SER A 401 27.04 -73.06 -20.07
C SER A 401 27.61 -72.02 -21.09
N PRO A 402 28.96 -71.92 -21.18
CA PRO A 402 29.68 -70.66 -21.30
C PRO A 402 30.27 -70.36 -22.68
N TYR A 403 30.57 -69.08 -22.92
CA TYR A 403 31.69 -68.63 -23.76
C TYR A 403 32.34 -67.38 -23.19
#